data_AF-A0A9E1PJ40-F1
#
_entry.id   AF-A0A9E1PJ40-F1
#
_cell.length_a   1.000
_cell.length_b   1.000
_cell.length_c   1.000
_cell.angle_alpha   90.00
_cell.angle_beta   90.00
_cell.angle_gamma   90.00
#
_symmetry.space_group_name_H-M   'P 1'
#
loop_
_entity.id
_entity.type
_entity.pdbx_description
1 polymer ?
#
loop_
_entity_poly.entity_id
_entity_poly.type
_entity_poly.pdbx_seq_one_letter_code
_entity_poly.pdbx_strand_id
1 'polypeptide(L)'
;EVAEAAAFAKKHGDLTLLTNNGMLIGEHLQEVAPHLVPIFGDHMFATAHYGARKPDPLVFERVLERYQADGATTFFVDDHPDNLRGAQEVGITTQWFSPHDTGKTVRSSIESFLESQK
;
A
#
# COMPACT_ATOMS: atom_id res chain seq x y z
N GLU A 1 8.17 -0.81 14.05
CA GLU A 1 6.70 -0.82 14.20
C GLU A 1 5.91 -0.89 12.89
N VAL A 2 5.75 0.16 12.07
CA VAL A 2 4.95 0.06 10.81
C VAL A 2 5.54 -0.98 9.84
N ALA A 3 6.87 -1.02 9.75
CA ALA A 3 7.61 -2.07 9.04
C ALA A 3 7.25 -3.50 9.51
N GLU A 4 6.99 -3.70 10.80
CA GLU A 4 6.58 -5.01 11.34
C GLU A 4 5.14 -5.36 10.96
N ALA A 5 4.24 -4.36 10.92
CA ALA A 5 2.88 -4.55 10.42
C ALA A 5 2.87 -4.93 8.93
N ALA A 6 3.70 -4.28 8.11
CA ALA A 6 3.90 -4.65 6.71
C ALA A 6 4.49 -6.06 6.58
N ALA A 7 5.53 -6.39 7.36
CA ALA A 7 6.11 -7.74 7.37
C ALA A 7 5.11 -8.82 7.82
N PHE A 8 4.13 -8.47 8.66
CA PHE A 8 3.02 -9.35 8.96
C PHE A 8 2.07 -9.53 7.78
N ALA A 9 1.63 -8.44 7.13
CA ALA A 9 0.74 -8.51 5.97
C ALA A 9 1.31 -9.43 4.87
N LYS A 10 2.64 -9.38 4.64
CA LYS A 10 3.35 -10.26 3.70
C LYS A 10 3.14 -11.76 3.96
N LYS A 11 2.81 -12.17 5.20
CA LYS A 11 2.53 -13.58 5.53
C LYS A 11 1.12 -14.02 5.12
N HIS A 12 0.27 -13.09 4.71
CA HIS A 12 -1.15 -13.30 4.44
C HIS A 12 -1.57 -12.92 3.01
N GLY A 13 -0.65 -12.41 2.18
CA GLY A 13 -0.92 -12.06 0.79
C GLY A 13 0.24 -11.29 0.16
N ASP A 14 0.03 -10.86 -1.08
CA ASP A 14 0.96 -9.97 -1.77
C ASP A 14 1.06 -8.62 -1.06
N LEU A 15 2.27 -8.04 -1.07
CA LEU A 15 2.56 -6.77 -0.42
C LEU A 15 3.33 -5.86 -1.38
N THR A 16 2.87 -4.62 -1.54
CA THR A 16 3.53 -3.60 -2.37
C THR A 16 3.63 -2.26 -1.66
N LEU A 17 4.65 -1.48 -2.02
CA LEU A 17 4.73 -0.06 -1.71
C LEU A 17 4.06 0.75 -2.82
N LEU A 18 3.36 1.83 -2.47
CA LEU A 18 2.80 2.80 -3.41
C LEU A 18 3.01 4.22 -2.90
N THR A 19 4.00 4.92 -3.45
CA THR A 19 4.39 6.27 -3.02
C THR A 19 4.37 7.28 -4.16
N ASN A 20 3.82 8.48 -3.92
CA ASN A 20 3.72 9.56 -4.91
C ASN A 20 5.12 10.13 -5.22
N ASN A 21 5.80 9.52 -6.19
CA ASN A 21 7.16 9.85 -6.59
C ASN A 21 7.34 9.65 -8.11
N GLY A 22 8.23 10.44 -8.71
CA GLY A 22 8.61 10.33 -10.13
C GLY A 22 9.54 9.14 -10.41
N MET A 23 9.77 8.83 -11.69
CA MET A 23 10.64 7.71 -12.11
C MET A 23 12.05 7.77 -11.52
N LEU A 24 12.63 8.97 -11.36
CA LEU A 24 13.97 9.12 -10.76
C LEU A 24 14.04 8.49 -9.36
N ILE A 25 13.08 8.81 -8.49
CA ILE A 25 13.02 8.20 -7.15
C ILE A 25 12.56 6.75 -7.26
N GLY A 26 11.58 6.46 -8.14
CA GLY A 26 11.05 5.13 -8.37
C GLY A 26 12.11 4.07 -8.63
N GLU A 27 13.01 4.32 -9.58
CA GLU A 27 14.10 3.41 -9.97
C GLU A 27 15.17 3.24 -8.89
N HIS A 28 15.26 4.17 -7.92
CA HIS A 28 16.25 4.15 -6.85
C HIS A 28 15.62 3.92 -5.47
N LEU A 29 14.36 3.45 -5.39
CA LEU A 29 13.66 3.27 -4.11
C LEU A 29 14.40 2.34 -3.15
N GLN A 30 15.04 1.29 -3.67
CA GLN A 30 15.83 0.36 -2.85
C GLN A 30 17.10 1.02 -2.28
N GLU A 31 17.68 1.99 -2.99
CA GLU A 31 18.85 2.76 -2.53
C GLU A 31 18.45 3.86 -1.55
N VAL A 32 17.30 4.50 -1.78
CA VAL A 32 16.75 5.57 -0.92
C VAL A 32 16.24 5.00 0.41
N ALA A 33 15.63 3.81 0.38
CA ALA A 33 15.04 3.16 1.55
C ALA A 33 15.49 1.70 1.69
N PRO A 34 16.79 1.43 1.89
CA PRO A 34 17.34 0.06 1.90
C PRO A 34 16.77 -0.80 3.05
N HIS A 35 16.35 -0.16 4.14
CA HIS A 35 15.72 -0.83 5.27
C HIS A 35 14.32 -1.40 4.96
N LEU A 36 13.69 -0.98 3.85
CA LEU A 36 12.40 -1.51 3.38
C LEU A 36 12.56 -2.70 2.43
N VAL A 37 13.75 -2.91 1.86
CA VAL A 37 14.04 -4.00 0.91
C VAL A 37 13.74 -5.38 1.49
N PRO A 38 14.08 -5.72 2.76
CA PRO A 38 13.72 -7.03 3.32
C PRO A 38 12.21 -7.28 3.39
N ILE A 39 11.40 -6.22 3.39
CA ILE A 39 9.94 -6.28 3.54
C ILE A 39 9.30 -6.34 2.15
N PHE A 40 9.56 -5.35 1.31
CA PHE A 40 8.88 -5.19 0.03
C PHE A 40 9.62 -5.82 -1.16
N GLY A 41 10.95 -5.98 -1.08
CA GLY A 41 11.77 -6.53 -2.16
C GLY A 41 11.53 -5.83 -3.50
N ASP A 42 11.26 -6.60 -4.54
CA ASP A 42 11.00 -6.10 -5.90
C ASP A 42 9.61 -5.46 -6.07
N HIS A 43 8.80 -5.42 -5.01
CA HIS A 43 7.49 -4.77 -4.98
C HIS A 43 7.55 -3.32 -4.46
N MET A 44 8.72 -2.69 -4.54
CA MET A 44 8.90 -1.28 -4.20
C MET A 44 8.62 -0.39 -5.42
N PHE A 45 7.38 0.08 -5.58
CA PHE A 45 6.99 0.92 -6.70
C PHE A 45 6.57 2.35 -6.27
N ALA A 46 7.10 3.34 -6.97
CA ALA A 46 6.53 4.68 -7.02
C ALA A 46 5.32 4.72 -7.97
N THR A 47 4.43 5.71 -7.79
CA THR A 47 3.26 5.89 -8.66
C THR A 47 3.61 6.11 -10.14
N ALA A 48 4.80 6.66 -10.44
CA ALA A 48 5.26 6.83 -11.82
C ALA A 48 5.34 5.51 -12.61
N HIS A 49 5.64 4.36 -11.97
CA HIS A 49 5.62 3.04 -12.61
C HIS A 49 4.23 2.57 -13.03
N TYR A 50 3.19 3.28 -12.58
CA TYR A 50 1.79 3.05 -12.92
C TYR A 50 1.26 4.18 -13.81
N GLY A 51 2.05 5.18 -14.21
CA GLY A 51 1.61 6.25 -15.13
C GLY A 51 0.43 7.11 -14.63
N ALA A 52 0.16 7.10 -13.32
CA ALA A 52 -0.84 7.92 -12.63
C ALA A 52 -0.31 8.25 -11.23
N ARG A 53 -1.01 9.05 -10.42
CA ARG A 53 -0.61 9.35 -9.03
C ARG A 53 -1.81 9.35 -8.12
N LYS A 54 -1.60 9.03 -6.84
CA LYS A 54 -2.66 9.21 -5.84
C LYS A 54 -2.99 10.71 -5.76
N PRO A 55 -4.28 11.11 -5.67
CA PRO A 55 -5.45 10.26 -5.41
C PRO A 55 -6.22 9.77 -6.65
N ASP A 56 -5.68 9.87 -7.86
CA ASP A 56 -6.37 9.41 -9.08
C ASP A 56 -6.70 7.89 -9.00
N PRO A 57 -7.97 7.47 -9.08
CA PRO A 57 -8.39 6.06 -9.03
C PRO A 57 -7.57 5.15 -9.98
N LEU A 58 -7.16 5.68 -11.13
CA LEU A 58 -6.40 4.96 -12.15
C LEU A 58 -5.07 4.38 -11.61
N VAL A 59 -4.44 5.02 -10.62
CA VAL A 59 -3.21 4.46 -10.02
C VAL A 59 -3.51 3.19 -9.25
N PHE A 60 -4.67 3.12 -8.58
CA PHE A 60 -5.08 1.97 -7.80
C PHE A 60 -5.58 0.84 -8.70
N GLU A 61 -6.33 1.14 -9.77
CA GLU A 61 -6.70 0.17 -10.81
C GLU A 61 -5.46 -0.55 -11.36
N ARG A 62 -4.42 0.22 -11.72
CA ARG A 62 -3.18 -0.34 -12.28
C ARG A 62 -2.35 -1.11 -11.26
N VAL A 63 -2.47 -0.79 -9.98
CA VAL A 63 -1.91 -1.62 -8.90
C VAL A 63 -2.65 -2.95 -8.87
N LEU A 64 -3.99 -2.95 -8.80
CA LEU A 64 -4.80 -4.17 -8.80
C LEU A 64 -4.51 -5.05 -10.03
N GLU A 65 -4.42 -4.45 -11.23
CA GLU A 65 -4.05 -5.15 -12.47
C GLU A 65 -2.67 -5.82 -12.39
N ARG A 66 -1.65 -5.10 -11.90
CA ARG A 66 -0.27 -5.64 -11.78
C ARG A 66 -0.22 -6.87 -10.88
N TYR A 67 -1.03 -6.91 -9.83
CA TYR A 67 -1.09 -8.00 -8.86
C TYR A 67 -2.22 -9.00 -9.14
N GLN A 68 -2.99 -8.81 -10.22
CA GLN A 68 -4.16 -9.62 -10.54
C GLN A 68 -5.14 -9.75 -9.34
N ALA A 69 -5.26 -8.67 -8.55
CA ALA A 69 -6.01 -8.64 -7.31
C ALA A 69 -7.38 -7.98 -7.49
N ASP A 70 -8.33 -8.35 -6.64
CA ASP A 70 -9.64 -7.68 -6.53
C ASP A 70 -9.58 -6.61 -5.42
N GLY A 71 -10.15 -5.43 -5.68
CA GLY A 71 -10.27 -4.36 -4.70
C GLY A 71 -10.93 -4.83 -3.39
N ALA A 72 -11.97 -5.66 -3.47
CA ALA A 72 -12.69 -6.19 -2.32
C ALA A 72 -11.80 -7.04 -1.38
N THR A 73 -10.72 -7.61 -1.92
CA THR A 73 -9.71 -8.41 -1.20
C THR A 73 -8.40 -7.67 -0.97
N THR A 74 -8.38 -6.36 -1.21
CA THR A 74 -7.18 -5.51 -1.09
C THR A 74 -7.33 -4.51 0.05
N PHE A 75 -6.24 -4.34 0.81
CA PHE A 75 -6.15 -3.39 1.93
C PHE A 75 -5.10 -2.31 1.63
N PHE A 76 -5.45 -1.05 1.87
CA PHE A 76 -4.56 0.09 1.68
C PHE A 76 -4.54 1.01 2.90
N VAL A 77 -3.34 1.42 3.30
CA VAL A 77 -3.10 2.36 4.40
C VAL A 77 -2.33 3.56 3.89
N ASP A 78 -2.81 4.76 4.20
CA ASP A 78 -2.21 6.03 3.81
C ASP A 78 -2.58 7.11 4.82
N ASP A 79 -1.73 8.12 4.96
CA ASP A 79 -1.94 9.24 5.87
C ASP A 79 -2.79 10.35 5.26
N HIS A 80 -2.93 10.38 3.92
CA HIS A 80 -3.68 11.41 3.22
C HIS A 80 -5.10 10.93 2.87
N PRO A 81 -6.17 11.54 3.45
CA PRO A 81 -7.55 11.10 3.22
C PRO A 81 -7.97 11.04 1.75
N ASP A 82 -7.48 11.97 0.93
CA ASP A 82 -7.76 11.97 -0.52
C ASP A 82 -7.24 10.71 -1.22
N ASN A 83 -6.07 10.21 -0.84
CA ASN A 83 -5.52 8.98 -1.40
C ASN A 83 -6.40 7.79 -1.04
N LEU A 84 -6.95 7.77 0.18
CA LEU A 84 -7.88 6.72 0.60
C LEU A 84 -9.17 6.79 -0.22
N ARG A 85 -9.73 7.97 -0.46
CA ARG A 85 -10.94 8.13 -1.29
C ARG A 85 -10.72 7.57 -2.70
N GLY A 86 -9.59 7.87 -3.33
CA GLY A 86 -9.25 7.30 -4.64
C GLY A 86 -9.16 5.78 -4.66
N ALA A 87 -8.63 5.18 -3.58
CA ALA A 87 -8.58 3.72 -3.45
C ALA A 87 -9.98 3.11 -3.20
N GLN A 88 -10.83 3.77 -2.40
CA GLN A 88 -12.20 3.33 -2.14
C GLN A 88 -13.05 3.28 -3.41
N GLU A 89 -12.85 4.21 -4.35
CA GLU A 89 -13.58 4.24 -5.63
C GLU A 89 -13.38 2.98 -6.46
N VAL A 90 -12.25 2.29 -6.29
CA VAL A 90 -11.94 1.02 -6.98
C VAL A 90 -12.18 -0.21 -6.10
N GLY A 91 -12.90 -0.04 -4.99
CA GLY A 91 -13.32 -1.11 -4.09
C GLY A 91 -12.28 -1.54 -3.04
N ILE A 92 -11.14 -0.86 -2.93
CA ILE A 92 -10.10 -1.19 -1.94
C ILE A 92 -10.57 -0.83 -0.52
N THR A 93 -10.36 -1.74 0.43
CA THR A 93 -10.55 -1.45 1.85
C THR A 93 -9.44 -0.53 2.35
N THR A 94 -9.80 0.62 2.90
CA THR A 94 -8.82 1.63 3.30
C THR A 94 -8.79 1.88 4.80
N GLN A 95 -7.59 2.07 5.35
CA GLN A 95 -7.37 2.54 6.71
C GLN A 95 -6.63 3.88 6.69
N TRP A 96 -7.18 4.89 7.36
CA TRP A 96 -6.46 6.14 7.57
C TRP A 96 -5.38 5.95 8.64
N PHE A 97 -4.16 6.38 8.31
CA PHE A 97 -3.05 6.49 9.25
C PHE A 97 -2.97 7.91 9.78
N SER A 98 -3.55 8.16 10.95
CA SER A 98 -3.54 9.47 11.59
C SER A 98 -2.19 9.77 12.25
N PRO A 99 -1.89 11.03 12.60
CA PRO A 99 -0.68 11.39 13.35
C PRO A 99 -0.56 10.73 14.73
N HIS A 100 -1.64 10.15 15.27
CA HIS A 100 -1.64 9.42 16.54
C HIS A 100 -1.46 7.91 16.38
N ASP A 101 -1.44 7.42 15.15
CA ASP A 101 -1.32 6.01 14.87
C ASP A 101 0.13 5.51 14.92
N THR A 102 0.23 4.22 15.20
CA THR A 102 1.50 3.50 15.27
C THR A 102 1.43 2.27 14.39
N GLY A 103 2.55 1.54 14.28
CA GLY A 103 2.54 0.24 13.61
C GLY A 103 1.57 -0.75 14.27
N LYS A 104 1.27 -0.59 15.56
CA LYS A 104 0.29 -1.44 16.26
C LYS A 104 -1.14 -1.19 15.77
N THR A 105 -1.51 0.07 15.51
CA THR A 105 -2.84 0.37 14.92
C THR A 105 -2.95 -0.27 13.54
N VAL A 106 -1.93 -0.07 12.69
CA VAL A 106 -1.91 -0.66 11.34
C VAL A 106 -2.02 -2.17 11.41
N ARG A 107 -1.30 -2.80 12.33
CA ARG A 107 -1.35 -4.25 12.56
C ARG A 107 -2.76 -4.71 12.93
N SER A 108 -3.43 -4.03 13.86
CA SER A 108 -4.79 -4.36 14.27
C SER A 108 -5.78 -4.19 13.11
N SER A 109 -5.65 -3.14 12.28
CA SER A 109 -6.50 -2.95 11.10
C SER A 109 -6.30 -4.04 10.05
N ILE A 110 -5.06 -4.51 9.83
CA ILE A 110 -4.78 -5.65 8.95
C ILE A 110 -5.47 -6.92 9.51
N GLU A 111 -5.39 -7.17 10.81
CA GLU A 111 -6.05 -8.32 11.44
C GLU A 111 -7.57 -8.28 11.28
N SER A 112 -8.20 -7.14 11.55
CA SER A 112 -9.65 -6.97 11.35
C SER A 112 -10.07 -7.12 9.89
N PHE A 113 -9.25 -6.64 8.95
CA PHE A 113 -9.48 -6.88 7.53
C PHE A 113 -9.40 -8.37 7.19
N LEU A 114 -8.36 -9.08 7.63
CA LEU A 114 -8.22 -10.52 7.38
C LEU A 114 -9.36 -11.34 7.99
N GLU A 115 -9.92 -10.92 9.12
CA GLU A 115 -11.10 -11.53 9.72
C GLU A 115 -12.38 -11.32 8.90
N SER A 116 -12.53 -10.16 8.23
CA SER A 116 -13.68 -9.89 7.38
C SER A 116 -13.66 -10.63 6.04
N GLN A 117 -12.50 -11.20 5.67
CA GLN A 117 -12.35 -12.02 4.45
C GLN A 117 -12.66 -13.52 4.68
N LYS A 118 -13.03 -13.94 5.90
CA LYS A 118 -13.41 -15.32 6.23
C LYS A 118 -14.91 -15.55 6.08
#